data_AF-A0AAJ0LRY9-F1
#
_entry.id   AF-A0AAJ0LRY9-F1
#
_cell.length_a   1.000
_cell.length_b   1.000
_cell.length_c   1.000
_cell.angle_alpha   90.00
_cell.angle_beta   90.00
_cell.angle_gamma   90.00
#
_symmetry.space_group_name_H-M   'P 1'
#
loop_
_entity.id
_entity.type
_entity.pdbx_description
1 polymer ?
#
loop_
_entity_poly.entity_id
_entity_poly.type
_entity_poly.pdbx_seq_one_letter_code
_entity_poly.pdbx_strand_id
1 'polypeptide(L)'
;MTGFKEPEFNVVTCTSGARTFLTNAFLVELPNGVVAIDAMMTVSDARQVRDRLDALRKPLLAVLITHGHPDHYNGVGELIRRLDYVPIIATQGVDEAMRRTDDAKAVKWQPVFGDD
;
A
#
# COMPACT_ATOMS: atom_id res chain seq x y z
N MET A 1 -0.37 -17.31 -34.62
CA MET A 1 -0.63 -17.25 -33.16
C MET A 1 0.66 -16.84 -32.48
N THR A 2 0.83 -15.56 -32.17
CA THR A 2 1.93 -15.10 -31.32
C THR A 2 1.69 -15.64 -29.92
N GLY A 3 2.53 -16.57 -29.47
CA GLY A 3 2.42 -17.18 -28.14
C GLY A 3 2.51 -16.11 -27.07
N PHE A 4 1.48 -16.00 -26.25
CA PHE A 4 1.53 -15.17 -25.05
C PHE A 4 2.57 -15.79 -24.13
N LYS A 5 3.68 -15.09 -23.89
CA LYS A 5 4.64 -15.47 -22.85
C LYS A 5 4.15 -14.83 -21.56
N GLU A 6 3.96 -15.62 -20.52
CA GLU A 6 3.58 -15.07 -19.20
C GLU A 6 4.62 -14.03 -18.75
N PRO A 7 4.18 -12.90 -18.20
CA PRO A 7 5.10 -11.91 -17.66
C PRO A 7 5.86 -12.52 -16.47
N GLU A 8 7.15 -12.21 -16.38
CA GLU A 8 7.97 -12.57 -15.23
C GLU A 8 7.67 -11.58 -14.10
N PHE A 9 7.16 -12.08 -12.96
CA PHE A 9 6.92 -11.28 -11.78
C PHE A 9 7.08 -12.11 -10.50
N ASN A 10 7.39 -11.44 -9.39
CA ASN A 10 7.32 -12.01 -8.05
C ASN A 10 6.29 -11.24 -7.22
N VAL A 11 5.67 -11.90 -6.25
CA VAL A 11 4.77 -11.25 -5.30
C VAL A 11 5.32 -11.44 -3.89
N VAL A 12 5.61 -10.32 -3.22
CA VAL A 12 5.94 -10.32 -1.79
C VAL A 12 4.70 -9.93 -1.01
N THR A 13 4.18 -10.86 -0.21
CA THR A 13 3.08 -10.60 0.72
C THR A 13 3.63 -10.03 2.02
N CYS A 14 3.08 -8.89 2.43
CA CYS A 14 3.31 -8.28 3.73
C CYS A 14 2.00 -8.37 4.51
N THR A 15 2.05 -8.92 5.72
CA THR A 15 0.86 -9.06 6.58
C THR A 15 1.14 -8.34 7.89
N SER A 16 0.23 -7.45 8.26
CA SER A 16 0.28 -6.71 9.52
C SER A 16 -0.04 -7.59 10.74
N GLY A 17 0.17 -7.05 11.94
CA GLY A 17 -0.13 -7.77 13.18
C GLY A 17 -1.63 -7.91 13.47
N ALA A 18 -1.99 -8.78 14.41
CA ALA A 18 -3.39 -8.94 14.84
C ALA A 18 -4.01 -7.66 15.40
N ARG A 19 -3.19 -6.76 15.97
CA ARG A 19 -3.62 -5.44 16.46
C ARG A 19 -4.11 -4.53 15.32
N THR A 20 -3.59 -4.72 14.12
CA THR A 20 -3.87 -3.97 12.89
C THR A 20 -4.60 -4.82 11.87
N PHE A 21 -5.45 -5.73 12.36
CA PHE A 21 -6.46 -6.49 11.59
C PHE A 21 -5.95 -7.60 10.67
N LEU A 22 -4.66 -7.97 10.74
CA LEU A 22 -4.05 -8.95 9.83
C LEU A 22 -4.23 -8.56 8.34
N THR A 23 -4.30 -7.27 8.07
CA THR A 23 -4.40 -6.71 6.73
C THR A 23 -3.15 -7.02 5.93
N ASN A 24 -3.32 -7.21 4.62
CA ASN A 24 -2.24 -7.47 3.69
C ASN A 24 -1.94 -6.26 2.81
N ALA A 25 -0.66 -6.07 2.51
CA ALA A 25 -0.20 -5.32 1.36
C ALA A 25 0.67 -6.24 0.50
N PHE A 26 0.77 -5.95 -0.79
CA PHE A 26 1.55 -6.75 -1.73
C PHE A 26 2.55 -5.87 -2.47
N LEU A 27 3.74 -6.41 -2.70
CA LEU A 27 4.70 -5.83 -3.64
C LEU A 27 4.77 -6.74 -4.85
N VAL A 28 4.23 -6.28 -5.97
CA VAL A 28 4.33 -6.97 -7.26
C VAL A 28 5.60 -6.50 -7.94
N GLU A 29 6.64 -7.33 -7.87
CA GLU A 29 7.94 -7.07 -8.46
C GLU A 29 7.93 -7.46 -9.93
N LEU A 30 8.21 -6.48 -10.79
CA LEU A 30 8.33 -6.62 -12.24
C LEU A 30 9.80 -6.44 -12.67
N PRO A 31 10.17 -6.71 -13.93
CA PRO A 31 11.54 -6.50 -14.39
C PRO A 31 12.02 -5.05 -14.26
N ASN A 32 11.13 -4.07 -14.44
CA ASN A 32 11.46 -2.64 -14.46
C ASN A 32 11.13 -1.89 -13.15
N GLY A 33 10.53 -2.53 -12.16
CA GLY A 33 10.11 -1.85 -10.94
C GLY A 33 9.15 -2.65 -10.09
N VAL A 34 8.53 -2.00 -9.10
CA VAL A 34 7.59 -2.62 -8.17
C VAL A 34 6.29 -1.84 -8.17
N VAL A 35 5.15 -2.53 -8.14
CA VAL A 35 3.86 -1.93 -7.83
C VAL A 35 3.45 -2.37 -6.43
N ALA A 36 3.22 -1.42 -5.54
CA ALA A 36 2.63 -1.72 -4.24
C ALA A 36 1.11 -1.79 -4.37
N ILE A 37 0.49 -2.76 -3.69
CA ILE A 37 -0.95 -2.89 -3.56
C ILE A 37 -1.27 -2.75 -2.08
N ASP A 38 -2.00 -1.69 -1.74
CA ASP A 38 -2.33 -1.25 -0.38
C ASP A 38 -1.11 -0.87 0.47
N ALA A 39 -1.35 -0.25 1.64
CA ALA A 39 -0.30 0.48 2.36
C ALA A 39 -0.32 0.37 3.90
N MET A 40 -1.09 -0.56 4.48
CA MET A 40 -1.19 -0.76 5.94
C MET A 40 -1.90 0.37 6.71
N MET A 41 -2.28 0.05 7.95
CA MET A 41 -2.99 0.94 8.88
C MET A 41 -2.09 1.97 9.55
N THR A 42 -0.93 1.52 10.06
CA THR A 42 0.00 2.33 10.85
C THR A 42 1.31 2.57 10.11
N VAL A 43 2.00 3.64 10.49
CA VAL A 43 3.35 4.02 10.08
C VAL A 43 4.34 2.89 10.35
N SER A 44 4.29 2.24 11.51
CA SER A 44 5.18 1.12 11.84
C SER A 44 5.01 -0.07 10.89
N ASP A 45 3.78 -0.44 10.54
CA ASP A 45 3.52 -1.52 9.58
C ASP A 45 3.89 -1.09 8.14
N ALA A 46 3.60 0.15 7.76
CA ALA A 46 3.97 0.70 6.46
C ALA A 46 5.49 0.78 6.26
N ARG A 47 6.25 1.07 7.32
CA ARG A 47 7.73 1.04 7.30
C ARG A 47 8.27 -0.35 7.02
N GLN A 48 7.65 -1.40 7.56
CA GLN A 48 8.06 -2.78 7.25
C GLN A 48 7.82 -3.13 5.77
N VAL A 49 6.73 -2.63 5.18
CA VAL A 49 6.50 -2.75 3.72
C VAL A 49 7.56 -1.97 2.94
N ARG A 50 7.87 -0.75 3.38
CA ARG A 50 8.91 0.09 2.76
C ARG A 50 10.29 -0.55 2.80
N ASP A 51 10.67 -1.16 3.91
CA ASP A 51 11.94 -1.87 4.05
C ASP A 51 12.04 -3.06 3.08
N ARG A 52 10.93 -3.80 2.91
CA ARG A 52 10.85 -4.89 1.91
C ARG A 52 10.94 -4.38 0.48
N LEU A 53 10.29 -3.25 0.18
CA LEU A 53 10.38 -2.57 -1.12
C LEU A 53 11.82 -2.12 -1.41
N ASP A 54 12.48 -1.45 -0.46
CA ASP A 54 13.86 -0.98 -0.64
C ASP A 54 14.85 -2.16 -0.82
N ALA A 55 14.60 -3.30 -0.17
CA ALA A 55 15.40 -4.51 -0.33
C ALA A 55 15.36 -5.10 -1.76
N LEU A 56 14.30 -4.83 -2.54
CA LEU A 56 14.19 -5.24 -3.94
C LEU A 56 15.10 -4.42 -4.87
N ARG A 57 15.62 -3.27 -4.40
CA ARG A 57 16.52 -2.38 -5.17
C ARG A 57 15.96 -1.97 -6.54
N LYS A 58 14.64 -1.78 -6.60
CA LYS A 58 13.88 -1.43 -7.80
C LYS A 58 13.01 -0.21 -7.52
N PRO A 59 12.74 0.65 -8.52
CA PRO A 59 11.89 1.82 -8.32
C PRO A 59 10.45 1.40 -8.03
N LEU A 60 9.78 2.14 -7.14
CA LEU A 60 8.33 2.06 -6.95
C LEU A 60 7.64 2.76 -8.12
N LEU A 61 6.89 2.01 -8.91
CA LEU A 61 6.23 2.49 -10.13
C LEU A 61 4.86 3.11 -9.85
N ALA A 62 4.14 2.58 -8.87
CA ALA A 62 2.83 3.04 -8.45
C ALA A 62 2.44 2.39 -7.12
N VAL A 63 1.45 2.99 -6.45
CA VAL A 63 0.68 2.35 -5.38
C VAL A 63 -0.76 2.23 -5.83
N LEU A 64 -1.32 1.02 -5.81
CA LEU A 64 -2.72 0.73 -6.10
C LEU A 64 -3.48 0.53 -4.79
N ILE A 65 -4.60 1.23 -4.60
CA ILE A 65 -5.48 1.07 -3.44
C ILE A 65 -6.71 0.26 -3.83
N THR A 66 -6.92 -0.87 -3.15
CA THR A 66 -7.97 -1.83 -3.51
C THR A 66 -9.36 -1.37 -3.05
N HIS A 67 -9.47 -0.80 -1.85
CA HIS A 67 -10.72 -0.27 -1.31
C HIS A 67 -10.53 0.75 -0.18
N GLY A 68 -11.61 1.43 0.19
CA GLY A 68 -11.56 2.64 1.03
C GLY A 68 -11.49 2.42 2.54
N HIS A 69 -10.96 1.29 3.03
CA HIS A 69 -10.68 1.12 4.46
C HIS A 69 -9.27 1.65 4.80
N PRO A 70 -9.08 2.30 5.97
CA PRO A 70 -7.83 3.00 6.31
C PRO A 70 -6.59 2.10 6.35
N ASP A 71 -6.76 0.82 6.68
CA ASP A 71 -5.71 -0.19 6.66
C ASP A 71 -5.18 -0.50 5.24
N HIS A 72 -5.79 0.06 4.20
CA HIS A 72 -5.35 -0.06 2.82
C HIS A 72 -4.64 1.19 2.28
N TYR A 73 -4.82 2.38 2.87
CA TYR A 73 -4.26 3.63 2.31
C TYR A 73 -3.48 4.51 3.29
N ASN A 74 -3.63 4.33 4.61
CA ASN A 74 -3.03 5.24 5.60
C ASN A 74 -1.50 5.32 5.46
N GLY A 75 -0.83 4.19 5.27
CA GLY A 75 0.63 4.16 5.16
C GLY A 75 1.21 4.59 3.81
N VAL A 76 0.40 5.07 2.84
CA VAL A 76 0.90 5.52 1.53
C VAL A 76 2.01 6.57 1.69
N GLY A 77 1.84 7.49 2.64
CA GLY A 77 2.83 8.54 2.90
C GLY A 77 4.22 7.99 3.27
N GLU A 78 4.29 6.89 4.01
CA GLU A 78 5.55 6.22 4.35
C GLU A 78 6.16 5.49 3.15
N LEU A 79 5.33 4.86 2.31
CA LEU A 79 5.82 4.17 1.10
C LEU A 79 6.49 5.15 0.13
N ILE A 80 5.90 6.32 -0.09
CA ILE A 80 6.42 7.32 -1.04
C ILE A 80 7.41 8.30 -0.44
N ARG A 81 7.73 8.17 0.85
CA ARG A 81 8.60 9.10 1.57
C ARG A 81 9.96 9.22 0.86
N ARG A 82 10.37 10.47 0.57
CA ARG A 82 11.62 10.84 -0.12
C ARG A 82 11.75 10.31 -1.56
N LEU A 83 10.65 9.93 -2.20
CA LEU A 83 10.58 9.69 -3.64
C LEU A 83 10.05 10.95 -4.32
N ASP A 84 10.43 11.17 -5.59
CA ASP A 84 9.98 12.35 -6.34
C ASP A 84 8.48 12.29 -6.63
N TYR A 85 8.09 11.44 -7.58
CA TYR A 85 6.70 11.25 -7.99
C TYR A 85 6.40 9.75 -8.09
N VAL A 86 5.35 9.33 -7.40
CA VAL A 86 4.79 7.98 -7.48
C VAL A 86 3.27 8.10 -7.66
N PRO A 87 2.69 7.59 -8.76
CA PRO A 87 1.25 7.53 -8.94
C PRO A 87 0.57 6.75 -7.81
N ILE A 88 -0.45 7.34 -7.21
CA ILE A 88 -1.39 6.65 -6.31
C ILE A 88 -2.69 6.45 -7.08
N ILE A 89 -3.07 5.19 -7.28
CA ILE A 89 -4.13 4.79 -8.20
C ILE A 89 -5.25 4.12 -7.40
N ALA A 90 -6.47 4.59 -7.61
CA ALA A 90 -7.69 3.99 -7.09
C ALA A 90 -8.82 4.19 -8.11
N THR A 91 -9.88 3.39 -8.02
CA THR A 91 -11.10 3.70 -8.77
C THR A 91 -11.79 4.93 -8.16
N GLN A 92 -12.60 5.63 -8.94
CA GLN A 92 -13.36 6.79 -8.44
C GLN A 92 -14.22 6.42 -7.20
N GLY A 93 -14.90 5.27 -7.22
CA GLY A 93 -15.72 4.84 -6.10
C GLY A 93 -14.92 4.55 -4.81
N VAL A 94 -13.66 4.11 -4.96
CA VAL A 94 -12.75 3.92 -3.82
C VAL A 94 -12.29 5.27 -3.27
N ASP A 95 -11.89 6.23 -4.12
CA ASP A 95 -11.55 7.60 -3.71
C ASP A 95 -12.70 8.28 -2.96
N GLU A 96 -13.92 8.20 -3.51
CA GLU A 96 -15.13 8.72 -2.87
C GLU A 96 -15.42 8.04 -1.51
N ALA A 97 -15.19 6.73 -1.40
CA ALA A 97 -15.37 6.00 -0.14
C ALA A 97 -14.35 6.41 0.94
N MET A 98 -13.08 6.60 0.55
CA MET A 98 -12.04 7.12 1.45
C MET A 98 -12.47 8.50 1.97
N ARG A 99 -12.69 9.46 1.07
CA ARG A 99 -13.04 10.85 1.43
C ARG A 99 -14.30 10.96 2.28
N ARG A 100 -15.31 10.11 2.02
CA ARG A 100 -16.56 10.10 2.79
C ARG A 100 -16.38 9.64 4.23
N THR A 101 -15.38 8.80 4.51
CA THR A 101 -15.24 8.13 5.81
C THR A 101 -14.00 8.52 6.59
N ASP A 102 -13.04 9.21 5.97
CA ASP A 102 -11.73 9.55 6.54
C ASP A 102 -11.83 10.18 7.94
N ASP A 103 -12.54 11.31 8.08
CA ASP A 103 -12.72 11.99 9.37
C ASP A 103 -13.29 11.08 10.46
N ALA A 104 -14.33 10.30 10.12
CA ALA A 104 -14.98 9.40 11.07
C ALA A 104 -14.05 8.23 11.46
N LYS A 105 -13.20 7.77 10.55
CA LYS A 105 -12.20 6.74 10.81
C LYS A 105 -11.04 7.29 11.63
N ALA A 106 -10.60 8.52 11.39
CA ALA A 106 -9.59 9.19 12.20
C ALA A 106 -10.06 9.32 13.66
N VAL A 107 -11.28 9.81 13.90
CA VAL A 107 -11.88 9.88 15.25
C VAL A 107 -11.93 8.50 15.92
N LYS A 108 -12.25 7.45 15.15
CA LYS A 108 -12.32 6.09 15.68
C LYS A 108 -10.94 5.51 16.03
N TRP A 109 -9.94 5.74 15.19
CA TRP A 109 -8.68 5.00 15.22
C TRP A 109 -7.52 5.76 15.87
N GLN A 110 -7.52 7.10 15.87
CA GLN A 110 -6.50 7.90 16.54
C GLN A 110 -6.35 7.54 18.03
N PRO A 111 -7.41 7.28 18.82
CA PRO A 111 -7.24 6.86 20.22
C PRO A 111 -6.63 5.46 20.39
N VAL A 112 -6.64 4.63 19.35
CA VAL A 112 -6.16 3.23 19.37
C VAL A 112 -4.70 3.12 18.95
N PHE A 113 -4.31 3.87 17.92
CA PHE A 113 -2.97 3.81 17.32
C PHE A 113 -2.10 5.03 17.67
N GLY A 114 -2.71 6.15 18.03
CA GLY A 114 -1.98 7.38 18.36
C GLY A 114 -1.28 7.94 17.13
N ASP A 115 -0.01 8.31 17.30
CA ASP A 115 0.84 8.84 16.23
C ASP A 115 1.53 7.74 15.40
N ASP A 116 1.23 6.46 15.70
CA ASP A 116 1.64 5.33 14.86
C ASP A 116 0.67 5.16 13.69
#